data_AF-A0A818HE19-F1
#
_entry.id   AF-A0A818HE19-F1
#
_cell.length_a   1.000
_cell.length_b   1.000
_cell.length_c   1.000
_cell.angle_alpha   90.00
_cell.angle_beta   90.00
_cell.angle_gamma   90.00
#
_symmetry.space_group_name_H-M   'P 1'
#
loop_
_entity.id
_entity.type
_entity.pdbx_description
1 polymer ?
#
loop_
_entity_poly.entity_id
_entity_poly.type
_entity_poly.pdbx_seq_one_letter_code
_entity_poly.pdbx_strand_id
1 'polypeptide(L)'
;MYPIINFTNYLLQKYNHRILRTEASTKELDFYIRSDINDKKLFSLFEQFRQAWYRLKLDDVQLDCTHIKIDRTQSMEQFSKSRKLAFFLLNRSTDNSSFEILGCIHTLAKFQNNIINFYKHITNSQILYEDIERKQPAIEIQKITKEHLLLVSPEIIDKILREENGYIINYEYGKTKEVIYDYDEIEARLCNRINRIRSIDTANFNYFNYQFELYHQDISIFNDIRRNIKQEQLSTDEKVKLQQYLRNTKMDDVRQFLGSLDYVFTYYRHATGRPTTSTLKESVKALIHNTSHLHSYILNEKQPFANIQLKYVINLYELIEELVFDEVMKNYVKQELTTDVCVNEEEKENIIGQFIRSTYMLDNIPQQLKDPRVWLSVLKRLIIRVITANIDLNVPMQIYIERTDLWNEDLTQYLDLINITDNVLVRHTYVILEGIEAKSTQNNHLNTDSKTNSESRNIRDWCQTKNEDINQLTTLTTPEVTTTGNNKKKKFRVD
;
A
#
# COMPACT_ATOMS: atom_id res chain seq x y z
N MET A 1 25.81 -2.98 -6.39
CA MET A 1 24.90 -2.58 -5.29
C MET A 1 24.01 -1.39 -5.64
N TYR A 2 24.53 -0.19 -5.94
CA TYR A 2 23.68 1.00 -6.19
C TYR A 2 22.53 0.83 -7.20
N PRO A 3 22.73 0.24 -8.40
CA PRO A 3 21.61 0.05 -9.33
C PRO A 3 20.47 -0.83 -8.78
N ILE A 4 20.80 -1.79 -7.93
CA ILE A 4 19.83 -2.69 -7.28
C ILE A 4 18.97 -1.90 -6.29
N ILE A 5 19.62 -1.13 -5.42
CA ILE A 5 18.95 -0.29 -4.42
C ILE A 5 18.10 0.79 -5.09
N ASN A 6 18.65 1.48 -6.09
CA ASN A 6 17.95 2.56 -6.77
C ASN A 6 16.66 2.07 -7.48
N PHE A 7 16.72 0.89 -8.09
CA PHE A 7 15.55 0.28 -8.73
C PHE A 7 14.49 -0.16 -7.70
N THR A 8 14.91 -0.88 -6.66
CA THR A 8 13.98 -1.34 -5.60
C THR A 8 13.36 -0.16 -4.84
N ASN A 9 14.12 0.89 -4.54
CA ASN A 9 13.61 2.14 -3.98
C ASN A 9 12.57 2.82 -4.89
N TYR A 10 12.81 2.83 -6.20
CA TYR A 10 11.86 3.39 -7.15
C TYR A 10 10.54 2.62 -7.14
N LEU A 11 10.60 1.29 -7.16
CA LEU A 11 9.41 0.44 -7.08
C LEU A 11 8.69 0.61 -5.74
N LEU A 12 9.42 0.73 -4.64
CA LEU A 12 8.85 1.05 -3.33
C LEU A 12 8.08 2.38 -3.40
N GLN A 13 8.68 3.45 -3.88
CA GLN A 13 8.00 4.76 -4.00
C GLN A 13 6.77 4.72 -4.93
N LYS A 14 6.85 3.95 -6.03
CA LYS A 14 5.79 3.86 -7.03
C LYS A 14 4.62 3.00 -6.56
N TYR A 15 4.87 1.84 -5.98
CA TYR A 15 3.86 0.80 -5.74
C TYR A 15 3.51 0.56 -4.28
N ASN A 16 4.25 1.09 -3.29
CA ASN A 16 4.00 0.82 -1.88
C ASN A 16 2.57 1.20 -1.50
N HIS A 17 1.83 0.25 -0.90
CA HIS A 17 0.40 0.31 -0.59
C HIS A 17 -0.55 0.49 -1.79
N ARG A 18 -0.07 0.41 -3.04
CA ARG A 18 -0.88 0.66 -4.25
C ARG A 18 -1.11 -0.57 -5.12
N ILE A 19 -0.49 -1.70 -4.79
CA ILE A 19 -0.63 -2.95 -5.54
C ILE A 19 -1.02 -4.10 -4.60
N LEU A 20 -1.92 -4.96 -5.07
CA LEU A 20 -2.28 -6.19 -4.36
C LEU A 20 -1.14 -7.20 -4.42
N ARG A 21 -1.04 -8.04 -3.38
CA ARG A 21 -0.11 -9.17 -3.36
C ARG A 21 -0.35 -10.15 -4.52
N THR A 22 -1.61 -10.50 -4.76
CA THR A 22 -2.02 -11.42 -5.84
C THR A 22 -1.66 -10.87 -7.21
N GLU A 23 -1.77 -9.55 -7.42
CA GLU A 23 -1.36 -8.92 -8.66
C GLU A 23 0.16 -8.99 -8.84
N ALA A 24 0.91 -8.63 -7.80
CA ALA A 24 2.37 -8.63 -7.85
C ALA A 24 2.98 -10.03 -8.02
N SER A 25 2.32 -11.07 -7.50
CA SER A 25 2.76 -12.47 -7.60
C SER A 25 2.42 -13.11 -8.95
N THR A 26 1.44 -12.59 -9.68
CA THR A 26 0.98 -13.16 -10.95
C THR A 26 1.53 -12.43 -12.18
N LYS A 27 1.58 -11.09 -12.14
CA LYS A 27 2.03 -10.28 -13.26
C LYS A 27 3.55 -10.17 -13.32
N GLU A 28 4.07 -10.29 -14.54
CA GLU A 28 5.49 -10.12 -14.87
C GLU A 28 5.92 -8.65 -14.83
N LEU A 29 7.20 -8.40 -14.54
CA LEU A 29 7.74 -7.04 -14.59
C LEU A 29 7.59 -6.41 -15.98
N ASP A 30 7.73 -7.20 -17.05
CA ASP A 30 7.58 -6.75 -18.44
C ASP A 30 6.22 -6.08 -18.70
N PHE A 31 5.15 -6.57 -18.06
CA PHE A 31 3.84 -5.94 -18.13
C PHE A 31 3.91 -4.47 -17.68
N TYR A 32 4.52 -4.20 -16.52
CA TYR A 32 4.61 -2.84 -15.97
C TYR A 32 5.53 -1.92 -16.77
N ILE A 33 6.62 -2.47 -17.33
CA ILE A 33 7.54 -1.74 -18.19
C ILE A 33 6.84 -1.28 -19.47
N ARG A 34 5.98 -2.12 -20.06
CA ARG A 34 5.29 -1.83 -21.33
C ARG A 34 4.01 -1.01 -21.17
N SER A 35 3.30 -1.21 -20.06
CA SER A 35 2.01 -0.58 -19.81
C SER A 35 2.13 0.93 -19.61
N ASP A 36 3.27 1.41 -19.12
CA ASP A 36 3.50 2.80 -18.79
C ASP A 36 4.51 3.42 -19.78
N ILE A 37 4.06 3.63 -21.02
CA ILE A 37 4.86 4.19 -22.14
C ILE A 37 5.54 5.53 -21.77
N ASN A 38 4.98 6.25 -20.79
CA ASN A 38 5.50 7.53 -20.33
C ASN A 38 6.54 7.40 -19.22
N ASP A 39 6.64 6.26 -18.53
CA ASP A 39 7.63 6.03 -17.49
C ASP A 39 8.97 5.50 -18.04
N LYS A 40 9.61 6.35 -18.85
CA LYS A 40 10.98 6.12 -19.35
C LYS A 40 11.99 5.91 -18.20
N LYS A 41 11.67 6.42 -17.01
CA LYS A 41 12.51 6.29 -15.82
C LYS A 41 12.51 4.84 -15.31
N LEU A 42 11.35 4.19 -15.23
CA LEU A 42 11.26 2.77 -14.85
C LEU A 42 12.12 1.90 -15.76
N PHE A 43 12.01 2.06 -17.08
CA PHE A 43 12.80 1.29 -18.03
C PHE A 43 14.31 1.55 -17.86
N SER A 44 14.72 2.81 -17.75
CA SER A 44 16.14 3.16 -17.55
C SER A 44 16.72 2.58 -16.26
N LEU A 45 15.96 2.61 -15.16
CA LEU A 45 16.38 2.04 -13.87
C LEU A 45 16.42 0.52 -13.93
N PHE A 46 15.46 -0.11 -14.59
CA PHE A 46 15.46 -1.56 -14.82
C PHE A 46 16.67 -1.99 -15.65
N GLU A 47 17.02 -1.27 -16.71
CA GLU A 47 18.20 -1.60 -17.51
C GLU A 47 19.50 -1.54 -16.72
N GLN A 48 19.66 -0.52 -15.87
CA GLN A 48 20.80 -0.40 -14.96
C GLN A 48 20.82 -1.54 -13.92
N PHE A 49 19.66 -1.88 -13.36
CA PHE A 49 19.49 -3.03 -12.47
C PHE A 49 19.92 -4.32 -13.17
N ARG A 50 19.40 -4.57 -14.37
CA ARG A 50 19.60 -5.79 -15.14
C ARG A 50 21.07 -6.00 -15.47
N GLN A 51 21.74 -4.95 -15.95
CA GLN A 51 23.18 -4.98 -16.20
C GLN A 51 23.98 -5.27 -14.91
N ALA A 52 23.60 -4.65 -13.79
CA ALA A 52 24.28 -4.90 -12.52
C ALA A 52 24.05 -6.34 -12.02
N TRP A 53 22.83 -6.87 -12.17
CA TRP A 53 22.45 -8.21 -11.72
C TRP A 53 23.23 -9.31 -12.42
N TYR A 54 23.40 -9.21 -13.75
CA TYR A 54 24.16 -10.20 -14.54
C TYR A 54 25.69 -10.04 -14.43
N ARG A 55 26.17 -8.90 -13.92
CA ARG A 55 27.61 -8.70 -13.60
C ARG A 55 27.99 -9.23 -12.22
N LEU A 56 27.02 -9.55 -11.36
CA LEU A 56 27.30 -10.11 -10.04
C LEU A 56 27.92 -11.50 -10.20
N LYS A 57 29.07 -11.70 -9.55
CA LYS A 57 29.75 -13.00 -9.43
C LYS A 57 29.44 -13.67 -8.09
N LEU A 58 28.19 -13.54 -7.63
CA LEU A 58 27.68 -14.19 -6.43
C LEU A 58 26.77 -15.33 -6.87
N ASP A 59 27.07 -16.55 -6.43
CA ASP A 59 26.28 -17.76 -6.74
C ASP A 59 25.28 -18.05 -5.61
N ASP A 60 25.63 -17.69 -4.38
CA ASP A 60 24.79 -17.77 -3.20
C ASP A 60 24.87 -16.49 -2.37
N VAL A 61 23.80 -16.26 -1.59
CA VAL A 61 23.67 -15.11 -0.69
C VAL A 61 23.09 -15.56 0.64
N GLN A 62 23.44 -14.82 1.69
CA GLN A 62 22.97 -15.10 3.04
C GLN A 62 21.98 -14.02 3.50
N LEU A 63 20.79 -14.47 3.88
CA LEU A 63 19.79 -13.66 4.58
C LEU A 63 19.54 -14.33 5.93
N ASP A 64 19.85 -13.63 7.02
CA ASP A 64 19.84 -14.18 8.37
C ASP A 64 20.61 -15.51 8.49
N CYS A 65 19.93 -16.61 8.81
CA CYS A 65 20.50 -17.96 8.90
C CYS A 65 20.26 -18.81 7.64
N THR A 66 19.73 -18.22 6.57
CA THR A 66 19.34 -18.93 5.35
C THR A 66 20.30 -18.65 4.21
N HIS A 67 20.79 -19.72 3.57
CA HIS A 67 21.53 -19.65 2.31
C HIS A 67 20.58 -19.76 1.12
N ILE A 68 20.65 -18.77 0.23
CA ILE A 68 19.80 -18.68 -0.95
C ILE A 68 20.70 -18.74 -2.18
N LYS A 69 20.43 -19.68 -3.09
CA LYS A 69 21.11 -19.75 -4.38
C LYS A 69 20.50 -18.73 -5.32
N ILE A 70 21.34 -17.97 -6.02
CA ILE A 70 20.87 -17.03 -7.04
C ILE A 70 20.63 -17.80 -8.33
N ASP A 71 19.39 -17.79 -8.82
CA ASP A 71 19.06 -18.38 -10.11
C ASP A 71 19.25 -17.36 -11.24
N ARG A 72 20.31 -17.57 -12.04
CA ARG A 72 20.58 -16.83 -13.29
C ARG A 72 20.53 -17.73 -14.53
N THR A 73 19.77 -18.81 -14.51
CA THR A 73 19.65 -19.74 -15.65
C THR A 73 19.04 -19.10 -16.90
N GLN A 74 18.29 -18.01 -16.72
CA GLN A 74 17.59 -17.33 -17.80
C GLN A 74 18.50 -16.32 -18.51
N SER A 75 18.20 -16.04 -19.79
CA SER A 75 18.94 -15.03 -20.55
C SER A 75 18.62 -13.62 -20.07
N MET A 76 19.56 -12.70 -20.26
CA MET A 76 19.41 -11.30 -19.88
C MET A 76 18.21 -10.62 -20.57
N GLU A 77 17.88 -11.02 -21.79
CA GLU A 77 16.74 -10.52 -22.58
C GLU A 77 15.39 -11.01 -22.06
N GLN A 78 15.35 -12.20 -21.45
CA GLN A 78 14.10 -12.81 -20.96
C GLN A 78 13.78 -12.42 -19.52
N PHE A 79 14.72 -11.80 -18.81
CA PHE A 79 14.64 -11.55 -17.37
C PHE A 79 13.37 -10.81 -16.91
N SER A 80 12.89 -9.80 -17.65
CA SER A 80 11.65 -9.07 -17.29
C SER A 80 10.38 -9.89 -17.50
N LYS A 81 10.40 -10.84 -18.43
CA LYS A 81 9.27 -11.71 -18.80
C LYS A 81 9.18 -12.95 -17.92
N SER A 82 10.24 -13.31 -17.23
CA SER A 82 10.29 -14.51 -16.40
C SER A 82 10.13 -14.20 -14.91
N ARG A 83 10.44 -12.98 -14.48
CA ARG A 83 10.34 -12.56 -13.07
C ARG A 83 9.07 -11.76 -12.83
N LYS A 84 8.32 -12.19 -11.81
CA LYS A 84 7.12 -11.51 -11.31
C LYS A 84 7.49 -10.22 -10.58
N LEU A 85 6.59 -9.25 -10.53
CA LEU A 85 6.88 -7.97 -9.86
C LEU A 85 7.26 -8.19 -8.37
N ALA A 86 6.61 -9.14 -7.68
CA ALA A 86 6.90 -9.49 -6.29
C ALA A 86 8.36 -9.91 -6.03
N PHE A 87 9.13 -10.29 -7.06
CA PHE A 87 10.55 -10.57 -6.95
C PHE A 87 11.37 -9.32 -6.57
N PHE A 88 10.93 -8.15 -7.01
CA PHE A 88 11.65 -6.89 -6.83
C PHE A 88 11.12 -6.05 -5.66
N LEU A 89 10.00 -6.44 -5.07
CA LEU A 89 9.36 -5.74 -3.96
C LEU A 89 9.87 -6.33 -2.64
N LEU A 90 10.83 -5.66 -2.00
CA LEU A 90 11.47 -6.12 -0.76
C LEU A 90 10.43 -6.27 0.37
N ASN A 91 9.95 -7.48 0.64
CA ASN A 91 8.85 -7.74 1.56
C ASN A 91 9.30 -8.67 2.70
N ARG A 92 8.54 -8.70 3.81
CA ARG A 92 8.74 -9.66 4.91
C ARG A 92 7.91 -10.93 4.74
N SER A 93 7.32 -11.14 3.56
CA SER A 93 6.32 -12.18 3.36
C SER A 93 6.90 -13.60 3.40
N THR A 94 6.04 -14.54 3.74
CA THR A 94 6.29 -15.99 3.76
C THR A 94 6.46 -16.63 2.38
N ASP A 95 6.17 -15.89 1.30
CA ASP A 95 6.23 -16.40 -0.08
C ASP A 95 7.66 -16.40 -0.66
N ASN A 96 8.64 -15.92 0.11
CA ASN A 96 10.07 -15.88 -0.23
C ASN A 96 10.39 -15.14 -1.55
N SER A 97 9.44 -14.40 -2.11
CA SER A 97 9.53 -13.90 -3.49
C SER A 97 10.70 -12.95 -3.70
N SER A 98 11.00 -12.13 -2.70
CA SER A 98 12.03 -11.08 -2.74
C SER A 98 13.36 -11.49 -2.08
N PHE A 99 13.46 -12.74 -1.59
CA PHE A 99 14.58 -13.19 -0.75
C PHE A 99 15.92 -13.15 -1.50
N GLU A 100 15.94 -13.48 -2.80
CA GLU A 100 17.17 -13.39 -3.62
C GLU A 100 17.72 -11.95 -3.64
N ILE A 101 16.85 -10.96 -3.80
CA ILE A 101 17.24 -9.54 -3.85
C ILE A 101 17.65 -9.04 -2.47
N LEU A 102 16.85 -9.35 -1.45
CA LEU A 102 17.15 -9.01 -0.05
C LEU A 102 18.50 -9.59 0.39
N GLY A 103 18.70 -10.90 0.18
CA GLY A 103 19.95 -11.59 0.48
C GLY A 103 21.13 -11.01 -0.29
N CYS A 104 20.95 -10.64 -1.56
CA CYS A 104 21.99 -9.98 -2.36
C CYS A 104 22.39 -8.61 -1.77
N ILE A 105 21.42 -7.74 -1.45
CA ILE A 105 21.70 -6.44 -0.86
C ILE A 105 22.42 -6.61 0.49
N HIS A 106 21.91 -7.53 1.32
CA HIS A 106 22.47 -7.81 2.64
C HIS A 106 23.90 -8.36 2.58
N THR A 107 24.17 -9.30 1.66
CA THR A 107 25.51 -9.89 1.46
C THR A 107 26.49 -8.83 0.98
N LEU A 108 26.09 -7.98 0.01
CA LEU A 108 26.94 -6.88 -0.48
C LEU A 108 27.22 -5.83 0.60
N ALA A 109 26.21 -5.48 1.41
CA ALA A 109 26.35 -4.57 2.52
C ALA A 109 27.32 -5.10 3.59
N LYS A 110 27.16 -6.39 3.97
CA LYS A 110 28.07 -7.08 4.90
C LYS A 110 29.49 -7.14 4.36
N PHE A 111 29.67 -7.45 3.08
CA PHE A 111 31.00 -7.48 2.46
C PHE A 111 31.71 -6.12 2.56
N GLN A 112 31.02 -5.02 2.23
CA GLN A 112 31.56 -3.68 2.39
C GLN A 112 31.87 -3.37 3.87
N ASN A 113 30.93 -3.65 4.78
CA ASN A 113 31.11 -3.40 6.21
C ASN A 113 32.30 -4.17 6.78
N ASN A 114 32.52 -5.41 6.36
CA ASN A 114 33.66 -6.22 6.78
C ASN A 114 34.99 -5.60 6.34
N ILE A 115 35.08 -5.11 5.10
CA ILE A 115 36.28 -4.40 4.61
C ILE A 115 36.52 -3.13 5.44
N ILE A 116 35.48 -2.32 5.65
CA ILE A 116 35.57 -1.08 6.43
C ILE A 116 36.03 -1.38 7.87
N ASN A 117 35.42 -2.39 8.51
CA ASN A 117 35.75 -2.75 9.88
C ASN A 117 37.19 -3.26 10.00
N PHE A 118 37.64 -4.12 9.08
CA PHE A 118 39.02 -4.61 9.05
C PHE A 118 40.03 -3.45 9.05
N TYR A 119 39.87 -2.48 8.15
CA TYR A 119 40.80 -1.35 8.06
C TYR A 119 40.68 -0.37 9.22
N LYS A 120 39.47 -0.15 9.76
CA LYS A 120 39.27 0.64 10.99
C LYS A 120 39.96 0.01 12.19
N HIS A 121 39.91 -1.32 12.33
CA HIS A 121 40.61 -2.03 13.40
C HIS A 121 42.14 -1.92 13.27
N ILE A 122 42.68 -1.97 12.05
CA ILE A 122 44.11 -1.77 11.80
C ILE A 122 44.53 -0.34 12.18
N THR A 123 43.80 0.67 11.72
CA THR A 123 44.15 2.08 12.00
C THR A 123 43.94 2.49 13.46
N ASN A 124 42.94 1.91 14.15
CA ASN A 124 42.61 2.24 15.53
C ASN A 124 43.27 1.30 16.57
N SER A 125 44.21 0.44 16.18
CA SER A 125 44.96 -0.42 17.11
C SER A 125 45.79 0.34 18.15
N GLN A 126 45.85 1.68 18.08
CA GLN A 126 46.41 2.58 19.10
C GLN A 126 45.37 3.27 20.00
N ILE A 127 44.06 3.06 19.78
CA ILE A 127 42.98 3.67 20.57
C ILE A 127 42.15 2.54 21.20
N LEU A 128 42.06 2.58 22.53
CA LEU A 128 41.35 1.62 23.39
C LEU A 128 39.97 1.25 22.82
N TYR A 129 39.63 -0.03 22.97
CA TYR A 129 38.40 -0.70 22.50
C TYR A 129 37.07 -0.01 22.88
N GLU A 130 37.08 0.98 23.77
CA GLU A 130 35.88 1.65 24.29
C GLU A 130 35.40 2.84 23.45
N ASP A 131 36.21 3.39 22.53
CA ASP A 131 35.82 4.56 21.70
C ASP A 131 35.30 4.19 20.29
N ILE A 132 35.43 2.94 19.84
CA ILE A 132 34.99 2.52 18.49
C ILE A 132 33.46 2.43 18.38
N GLU A 133 32.76 2.26 19.51
CA GLU A 133 31.29 2.35 19.55
C GLU A 133 30.75 3.78 19.45
N ARG A 134 31.61 4.81 19.44
CA ARG A 134 31.20 6.20 19.18
C ARG A 134 31.00 6.47 17.68
N LYS A 135 29.94 5.87 17.16
CA LYS A 135 28.92 6.45 16.27
C LYS A 135 29.42 7.37 15.15
N GLN A 136 29.98 6.81 14.07
CA GLN A 136 29.49 7.29 12.78
C GLN A 136 28.14 6.60 12.52
N PRO A 137 27.05 7.35 12.35
CA PRO A 137 25.75 6.74 12.10
C PRO A 137 25.85 5.94 10.79
N ALA A 138 25.54 4.64 10.87
CA ALA A 138 25.42 3.79 9.71
C ALA A 138 24.37 4.38 8.77
N ILE A 139 24.60 4.27 7.46
CA ILE A 139 23.67 4.79 6.46
C ILE A 139 22.60 3.72 6.20
N GLU A 140 21.34 4.11 6.32
CA GLU A 140 20.20 3.28 5.93
C GLU A 140 20.32 2.86 4.45
N ILE A 141 20.03 1.59 4.16
CA ILE A 141 20.18 1.01 2.81
C ILE A 141 19.42 1.83 1.76
N GLN A 142 18.21 2.29 2.07
CA GLN A 142 17.37 3.04 1.15
C GLN A 142 17.90 4.46 0.88
N LYS A 143 18.83 4.98 1.68
CA LYS A 143 19.48 6.29 1.50
C LYS A 143 20.85 6.20 0.82
N ILE A 144 21.28 5.01 0.40
CA ILE A 144 22.58 4.82 -0.25
C ILE A 144 22.62 5.52 -1.62
N THR A 145 23.69 6.30 -1.83
CA THR A 145 24.09 6.88 -3.10
C THR A 145 25.40 6.23 -3.55
N LYS A 146 25.91 6.58 -4.74
CA LYS A 146 27.17 6.04 -5.25
C LYS A 146 28.38 6.38 -4.35
N GLU A 147 28.35 7.51 -3.64
CA GLU A 147 29.45 7.96 -2.78
C GLU A 147 29.57 7.17 -1.48
N HIS A 148 28.49 6.51 -1.07
CA HIS A 148 28.44 5.67 0.13
C HIS A 148 28.98 4.26 -0.12
N LEU A 149 29.33 3.93 -1.36
CA LEU A 149 29.77 2.59 -1.74
C LEU A 149 31.27 2.55 -1.98
N LEU A 150 31.89 1.47 -1.54
CA LEU A 150 33.27 1.18 -1.85
C LEU A 150 33.42 0.92 -3.35
N LEU A 151 34.15 1.82 -4.01
CA LEU A 151 34.55 1.67 -5.40
C LEU A 151 36.05 1.38 -5.46
N VAL A 152 36.38 0.17 -5.86
CA VAL A 152 37.75 -0.20 -6.24
C VAL A 152 37.69 -0.64 -7.70
N SER A 153 38.38 0.09 -8.56
CA SER A 153 38.43 -0.19 -9.99
C SER A 153 39.89 -0.22 -10.47
N PRO A 154 40.19 -0.88 -11.61
CA PRO A 154 41.54 -0.88 -12.17
C PRO A 154 42.09 0.54 -12.37
N GLU A 155 41.25 1.50 -12.73
CA GLU A 155 41.65 2.91 -12.89
C GLU A 155 42.05 3.55 -11.55
N ILE A 156 41.34 3.20 -10.47
CA ILE A 156 41.69 3.66 -9.12
C ILE A 156 43.04 3.09 -8.69
N ILE A 157 43.29 1.80 -8.97
CA ILE A 157 44.55 1.15 -8.64
C ILE A 157 45.69 1.70 -9.51
N ASP A 158 45.47 1.88 -10.80
CA ASP A 158 46.48 2.44 -11.72
C ASP A 158 46.88 3.86 -11.31
N LYS A 159 45.92 4.67 -10.86
CA LYS A 159 46.18 5.98 -10.26
C LYS A 159 47.08 5.88 -9.03
N ILE A 160 46.78 4.97 -8.09
CA ILE A 160 47.62 4.78 -6.89
C ILE A 160 49.04 4.36 -7.29
N LEU A 161 49.16 3.42 -8.25
CA LEU A 161 50.44 2.90 -8.69
C LEU A 161 51.29 3.94 -9.43
N ARG A 162 50.70 4.71 -10.35
CA ARG A 162 51.44 5.63 -11.24
C ARG A 162 51.55 7.04 -10.73
N GLU A 163 50.47 7.60 -10.19
CA GLU A 163 50.41 9.02 -9.81
C GLU A 163 50.78 9.24 -8.34
N GLU A 164 50.61 8.20 -7.50
CA GLU A 164 50.82 8.28 -6.05
C GLU A 164 52.08 7.48 -5.61
N ASN A 165 53.00 7.20 -6.54
CA ASN A 165 54.30 6.53 -6.31
C ASN A 165 54.21 5.13 -5.67
N GLY A 166 53.18 4.33 -5.97
CA GLY A 166 53.03 2.97 -5.43
C GLY A 166 54.07 1.94 -5.88
N TYR A 167 55.04 2.30 -6.74
CA TYR A 167 56.17 1.45 -7.07
C TYR A 167 57.42 2.26 -7.48
N ILE A 168 58.57 1.61 -7.39
CA ILE A 168 59.85 2.08 -7.94
C ILE A 168 60.39 1.06 -8.93
N ILE A 169 61.15 1.52 -9.92
CA ILE A 169 61.88 0.64 -10.86
C ILE A 169 63.32 0.56 -10.36
N ASN A 170 63.78 -0.65 -10.07
CA ASN A 170 65.17 -0.87 -9.68
C ASN A 170 66.07 -0.90 -10.91
N TYR A 171 66.94 0.10 -11.03
CA TYR A 171 67.89 0.23 -12.15
C TYR A 171 69.30 -0.27 -11.82
N GLU A 172 69.57 -0.71 -10.59
CA GLU A 172 70.92 -1.08 -10.14
C GLU A 172 71.39 -2.45 -10.66
N TYR A 173 70.46 -3.34 -11.04
CA TYR A 173 70.79 -4.63 -11.63
C TYR A 173 70.77 -4.53 -13.16
N GLY A 174 71.95 -4.54 -13.80
CA GLY A 174 72.23 -4.23 -15.22
C GLY A 174 71.53 -5.06 -16.32
N LYS A 175 70.36 -5.66 -16.07
CA LYS A 175 69.41 -6.19 -17.06
C LYS A 175 67.95 -5.70 -16.86
N THR A 176 67.79 -4.65 -16.05
CA THR A 176 66.62 -3.82 -15.68
C THR A 176 65.25 -4.14 -16.31
N LYS A 177 64.39 -4.83 -15.52
CA LYS A 177 62.91 -4.68 -15.51
C LYS A 177 62.31 -5.02 -14.14
N GLU A 178 63.05 -4.90 -13.04
CA GLU A 178 62.50 -5.22 -11.72
C GLU A 178 61.65 -4.06 -11.20
N VAL A 179 60.37 -4.33 -10.95
CA VAL A 179 59.41 -3.40 -10.35
C VAL A 179 59.26 -3.79 -8.89
N ILE A 180 59.57 -2.87 -7.99
CA ILE A 180 59.41 -3.04 -6.54
C ILE A 180 58.19 -2.22 -6.12
N TYR A 181 57.15 -2.89 -5.64
CA TYR A 181 55.93 -2.24 -5.15
C TYR A 181 56.12 -1.79 -3.71
N ASP A 182 55.70 -0.56 -3.42
CA ASP A 182 55.60 -0.05 -2.06
C ASP A 182 54.22 -0.43 -1.50
N TYR A 183 54.14 -1.63 -0.94
CA TYR A 183 52.88 -2.15 -0.41
C TYR A 183 52.36 -1.33 0.78
N ASP A 184 53.25 -0.69 1.55
CA ASP A 184 52.88 0.13 2.70
C ASP A 184 52.21 1.43 2.24
N GLU A 185 52.77 2.09 1.21
CA GLU A 185 52.16 3.29 0.64
C GLU A 185 50.82 2.95 -0.06
N ILE A 186 50.77 1.84 -0.82
CA ILE A 186 49.53 1.37 -1.45
C ILE A 186 48.45 1.11 -0.38
N GLU A 187 48.80 0.39 0.69
CA GLU A 187 47.89 0.09 1.80
C GLU A 187 47.43 1.39 2.49
N ALA A 188 48.33 2.31 2.81
CA ALA A 188 47.99 3.59 3.45
C ALA A 188 47.01 4.42 2.60
N ARG A 189 47.20 4.46 1.27
CA ARG A 189 46.29 5.16 0.35
C ARG A 189 44.92 4.50 0.28
N LEU A 190 44.87 3.18 0.21
CA LEU A 190 43.61 2.42 0.24
C LEU A 190 42.88 2.59 1.57
N CYS A 191 43.59 2.48 2.70
CA CYS A 191 43.06 2.72 4.05
C CYS A 191 42.41 4.09 4.15
N ASN A 192 43.10 5.15 3.74
CA ASN A 192 42.58 6.51 3.78
C ASN A 192 41.30 6.71 2.95
N ARG A 193 41.18 6.01 1.82
CA ARG A 193 39.97 6.04 1.00
C ARG A 193 38.84 5.24 1.66
N ILE A 194 39.11 4.05 2.17
CA ILE A 194 38.13 3.16 2.81
C ILE A 194 37.60 3.78 4.11
N ASN A 195 38.45 4.41 4.92
CA ASN A 195 38.08 5.02 6.20
C ASN A 195 37.12 6.21 6.06
N ARG A 196 37.01 6.82 4.86
CA ARG A 196 36.03 7.87 4.57
C ARG A 196 34.63 7.33 4.29
N ILE A 197 34.50 6.03 4.05
CA ILE A 197 33.23 5.38 3.72
C ILE A 197 32.50 4.99 5.02
N ARG A 198 31.22 5.31 5.08
CA ARG A 198 30.37 4.93 6.22
C ARG A 198 29.93 3.48 6.11
N SER A 199 29.71 2.85 7.26
CA SER A 199 29.05 1.55 7.30
C SER A 199 27.59 1.66 6.86
N ILE A 200 27.07 0.55 6.36
CA ILE A 200 25.69 0.41 5.93
C ILE A 200 24.89 -0.27 7.05
N ASP A 201 23.71 0.25 7.37
CA ASP A 201 22.79 -0.38 8.32
C ASP A 201 22.15 -1.60 7.66
N THR A 202 22.52 -2.80 8.12
CA THR A 202 21.97 -4.07 7.62
C THR A 202 20.78 -4.58 8.44
N ALA A 203 20.42 -3.92 9.54
CA ALA A 203 19.32 -4.35 10.41
C ALA A 203 17.99 -3.71 9.99
N ASN A 204 18.03 -2.44 9.59
CA ASN A 204 16.82 -1.67 9.29
C ASN A 204 16.60 -1.53 7.79
N PHE A 205 15.86 -2.47 7.20
CA PHE A 205 15.29 -2.31 5.87
C PHE A 205 13.92 -1.67 5.94
N ASN A 206 13.66 -0.69 5.07
CA ASN A 206 12.31 -0.28 4.75
C ASN A 206 11.69 -1.32 3.79
N TYR A 207 10.68 -2.04 4.27
CA TYR A 207 10.00 -3.08 3.52
C TYR A 207 8.79 -2.52 2.77
N PHE A 208 8.53 -3.15 1.63
CA PHE A 208 7.34 -2.97 0.82
C PHE A 208 6.11 -3.53 1.53
N ASN A 209 5.03 -2.76 1.49
CA ASN A 209 3.73 -3.17 1.98
C ASN A 209 2.75 -3.25 0.80
N TYR A 210 2.03 -4.35 0.70
CA TYR A 210 0.96 -4.48 -0.28
C TYR A 210 -0.26 -3.63 0.12
N GLN A 211 -1.10 -3.33 -0.87
CA GLN A 211 -2.38 -2.68 -0.64
C GLN A 211 -3.22 -3.53 0.33
N PHE A 212 -3.86 -2.87 1.30
CA PHE A 212 -4.63 -3.49 2.40
C PHE A 212 -3.81 -4.28 3.43
N GLU A 213 -2.50 -4.42 3.25
CA GLU A 213 -1.60 -5.07 4.21
C GLU A 213 -0.88 -4.05 5.11
N LEU A 214 -1.58 -2.98 5.49
CA LEU A 214 -1.06 -1.95 6.39
C LEU A 214 -0.85 -2.43 7.83
N TYR A 215 -1.35 -3.62 8.17
CA TYR A 215 -1.58 -4.05 9.55
C TYR A 215 -0.71 -5.26 9.89
N HIS A 216 0.47 -5.01 10.49
CA HIS A 216 1.07 -6.03 11.34
C HIS A 216 0.31 -6.09 12.67
N GLN A 217 0.23 -7.30 13.23
CA GLN A 217 -0.70 -7.71 14.29
C GLN A 217 -0.78 -6.75 15.50
N ASP A 218 0.27 -5.97 15.80
CA ASP A 218 0.40 -5.24 17.06
C ASP A 218 0.49 -3.69 16.95
N ILE A 219 0.44 -3.11 15.75
CA ILE A 219 0.63 -1.65 15.58
C ILE A 219 -0.43 -1.08 14.63
N SER A 220 -1.43 -0.40 15.19
CA SER A 220 -2.37 0.35 14.37
C SER A 220 -1.87 1.76 14.10
N ILE A 221 -1.62 2.06 12.82
CA ILE A 221 -1.29 3.39 12.33
C ILE A 221 -2.34 4.44 12.74
N PHE A 222 -3.61 4.04 12.87
CA PHE A 222 -4.69 4.91 13.32
C PHE A 222 -4.52 5.35 14.77
N ASN A 223 -4.11 4.43 15.65
CA ASN A 223 -3.86 4.77 17.05
C ASN A 223 -2.71 5.77 17.17
N ASP A 224 -1.65 5.59 16.38
CA ASP A 224 -0.54 6.55 16.34
C ASP A 224 -0.97 7.91 15.75
N ILE A 225 -1.81 7.93 14.71
CA ILE A 225 -2.36 9.17 14.17
C ILE A 225 -3.26 9.87 15.18
N ARG A 226 -4.17 9.15 15.87
CA ARG A 226 -5.08 9.71 16.89
C ARG A 226 -4.32 10.33 18.06
N ARG A 227 -3.18 9.72 18.46
CA ARG A 227 -2.28 10.28 19.48
C ARG A 227 -1.70 11.64 19.07
N ASN A 228 -1.46 11.86 17.78
CA ASN A 228 -0.79 13.05 17.25
C ASN A 228 -1.76 14.11 16.70
N ILE A 229 -2.92 13.69 16.20
CA ILE A 229 -3.92 14.50 15.50
C ILE A 229 -5.30 14.09 16.01
N LYS A 230 -5.92 14.96 16.83
CA LYS A 230 -7.28 14.75 17.31
C LYS A 230 -8.25 14.57 16.13
N GLN A 231 -8.96 13.44 16.09
CA GLN A 231 -9.94 13.18 15.04
C GLN A 231 -11.34 13.61 15.47
N GLU A 232 -12.15 13.98 14.49
CA GLU A 232 -13.57 14.32 14.63
C GLU A 232 -14.36 13.59 13.54
N GLN A 233 -15.67 13.43 13.77
CA GLN A 233 -16.56 12.86 12.76
C GLN A 233 -16.95 13.91 11.72
N LEU A 234 -16.96 13.51 10.44
CA LEU A 234 -17.59 14.32 9.40
C LEU A 234 -19.10 14.41 9.64
N SER A 235 -19.68 15.55 9.31
CA SER A 235 -21.14 15.73 9.36
C SER A 235 -21.83 14.77 8.37
N THR A 236 -23.07 14.37 8.67
CA THR A 236 -23.84 13.46 7.81
C THR A 236 -23.97 14.01 6.39
N ASP A 237 -24.20 15.32 6.24
CA ASP A 237 -24.33 15.97 4.94
C ASP A 237 -23.03 15.94 4.13
N GLU A 238 -21.89 16.17 4.78
CA GLU A 238 -20.58 16.05 4.12
C GLU A 238 -20.27 14.62 3.74
N LYS A 239 -20.55 13.65 4.63
CA LYS A 239 -20.39 12.22 4.32
C LYS A 239 -21.18 11.81 3.09
N VAL A 240 -22.46 12.18 3.02
CA VAL A 240 -23.33 11.87 1.86
C VAL A 240 -22.79 12.50 0.58
N LYS A 241 -22.35 13.76 0.62
CA LYS A 241 -21.77 14.44 -0.54
C LYS A 241 -20.50 13.74 -1.04
N LEU A 242 -19.59 13.38 -0.12
CA LEU A 242 -18.35 12.68 -0.47
C LEU A 242 -18.62 11.27 -1.00
N GLN A 243 -19.57 10.53 -0.41
CA GLN A 243 -19.99 9.21 -0.90
C GLN A 243 -20.56 9.29 -2.31
N GLN A 244 -21.44 10.25 -2.59
CA GLN A 244 -21.99 10.44 -3.93
C GLN A 244 -20.89 10.76 -4.95
N TYR A 245 -19.91 11.59 -4.57
CA TYR A 245 -18.77 11.87 -5.43
C TYR A 245 -17.94 10.62 -5.73
N LEU A 246 -17.62 9.84 -4.70
CA LEU A 246 -16.82 8.61 -4.85
C LEU A 246 -17.56 7.54 -5.67
N ARG A 247 -18.89 7.39 -5.52
CA ARG A 247 -19.69 6.45 -6.32
C ARG A 247 -19.74 6.80 -7.81
N ASN A 248 -19.62 8.09 -8.14
CA ASN A 248 -19.57 8.56 -9.53
C ASN A 248 -18.14 8.53 -10.11
N THR A 249 -17.16 8.08 -9.34
CA THR A 249 -15.76 8.01 -9.73
C THR A 249 -15.40 6.60 -10.21
N LYS A 250 -14.44 6.47 -11.13
CA LYS A 250 -13.94 5.14 -11.54
C LYS A 250 -13.30 4.44 -10.35
N MET A 251 -13.62 3.17 -10.16
CA MET A 251 -13.13 2.41 -9.01
C MET A 251 -11.60 2.31 -8.95
N ASP A 252 -10.91 2.23 -10.09
CA ASP A 252 -9.45 2.25 -10.12
C ASP A 252 -8.87 3.54 -9.52
N ASP A 253 -9.49 4.69 -9.77
CA ASP A 253 -9.08 5.98 -9.20
C ASP A 253 -9.33 6.01 -7.68
N VAL A 254 -10.45 5.43 -7.22
CA VAL A 254 -10.77 5.28 -5.79
C VAL A 254 -9.74 4.40 -5.08
N ARG A 255 -9.35 3.27 -5.69
CA ARG A 255 -8.33 2.36 -5.13
C ARG A 255 -6.94 3.02 -5.09
N GLN A 256 -6.56 3.73 -6.15
CA GLN A 256 -5.31 4.49 -6.18
C GLN A 256 -5.30 5.63 -5.17
N PHE A 257 -6.45 6.26 -4.94
CA PHE A 257 -6.62 7.28 -3.92
C PHE A 257 -6.44 6.68 -2.52
N LEU A 258 -7.07 5.53 -2.23
CA LEU A 258 -6.90 4.82 -0.96
C LEU A 258 -5.43 4.45 -0.71
N GLY A 259 -4.75 3.84 -1.69
CA GLY A 259 -3.32 3.52 -1.57
C GLY A 259 -2.41 4.76 -1.45
N SER A 260 -2.84 5.91 -1.97
CA SER A 260 -2.15 7.17 -1.72
C SER A 260 -2.35 7.67 -0.30
N LEU A 261 -3.53 7.48 0.30
CA LEU A 261 -3.78 7.79 1.71
C LEU A 261 -2.99 6.86 2.64
N ASP A 262 -2.88 5.57 2.34
CA ASP A 262 -2.03 4.61 3.07
C ASP A 262 -0.60 5.16 3.21
N TYR A 263 -0.03 5.60 2.08
CA TYR A 263 1.30 6.20 2.05
C TYR A 263 1.37 7.50 2.86
N VAL A 264 0.37 8.39 2.74
CA VAL A 264 0.31 9.62 3.54
C VAL A 264 0.26 9.31 5.05
N PHE A 265 -0.48 8.28 5.44
CA PHE A 265 -0.64 7.89 6.84
C PHE A 265 0.68 7.44 7.47
N THR A 266 1.60 6.84 6.69
CA THR A 266 2.96 6.52 7.19
C THR A 266 3.75 7.75 7.64
N TYR A 267 3.48 8.92 7.06
CA TYR A 267 4.08 10.18 7.51
C TYR A 267 3.35 10.76 8.72
N TYR A 268 2.02 10.66 8.75
CA TYR A 268 1.21 11.18 9.85
C TYR A 268 1.44 10.44 11.17
N ARG A 269 1.83 9.15 11.09
CA ARG A 269 2.28 8.35 12.23
C ARG A 269 3.31 9.06 13.11
N HIS A 270 4.19 9.87 12.52
CA HIS A 270 5.29 10.56 13.21
C HIS A 270 5.10 12.08 13.28
N ALA A 271 3.95 12.60 12.84
CA ALA A 271 3.73 14.05 12.70
C ALA A 271 3.20 14.68 14.00
N THR A 272 4.06 14.82 15.01
CA THR A 272 3.71 15.45 16.30
C THR A 272 3.48 16.96 16.15
N GLY A 273 2.43 17.50 16.79
CA GLY A 273 2.23 18.95 16.96
C GLY A 273 1.66 19.70 15.75
N ARG A 274 1.01 19.00 14.81
CA ARG A 274 0.40 19.65 13.63
C ARG A 274 -0.95 20.30 13.95
N PRO A 275 -1.26 21.45 13.34
CA PRO A 275 -2.57 22.06 13.48
C PRO A 275 -3.61 21.18 12.78
N THR A 276 -4.60 20.73 13.53
CA THR A 276 -5.75 19.92 13.06
C THR A 276 -6.57 20.63 11.97
N THR A 277 -6.46 21.96 11.89
CA THR A 277 -7.12 22.82 10.91
C THR A 277 -6.44 22.83 9.53
N SER A 278 -5.20 22.35 9.43
CA SER A 278 -4.53 22.24 8.13
C SER A 278 -5.26 21.24 7.23
N THR A 279 -5.25 21.51 5.93
CA THR A 279 -5.87 20.63 4.93
C THR A 279 -4.95 19.47 4.59
N LEU A 280 -5.54 18.38 4.05
CA LEU A 280 -4.81 17.23 3.52
C LEU A 280 -3.72 17.66 2.53
N LYS A 281 -4.06 18.57 1.60
CA LYS A 281 -3.13 19.10 0.62
C LYS A 281 -1.95 19.86 1.23
N GLU A 282 -2.23 20.83 2.11
CA GLU A 282 -1.21 21.64 2.76
C GLU A 282 -0.24 20.76 3.56
N SER A 283 -0.79 19.79 4.29
CA SER A 283 0.01 18.88 5.10
C SER A 283 0.90 17.99 4.25
N VAL A 284 0.37 17.42 3.17
CA VAL A 284 1.12 16.58 2.22
C VAL A 284 2.25 17.35 1.56
N LYS A 285 1.99 18.58 1.08
CA LYS A 285 3.05 19.43 0.50
C LYS A 285 4.17 19.74 1.49
N ALA A 286 3.84 19.84 2.78
CA ALA A 286 4.81 20.13 3.83
C ALA A 286 5.59 18.89 4.32
N LEU A 287 5.07 17.66 4.15
CA LEU A 287 5.69 16.42 4.66
C LEU A 287 6.34 15.57 3.58
N ILE A 288 5.80 15.58 2.38
CA ILE A 288 6.15 14.65 1.32
C ILE A 288 6.88 15.43 0.23
N HIS A 289 8.20 15.29 0.18
CA HIS A 289 9.04 15.98 -0.79
C HIS A 289 8.78 15.57 -2.24
N ASN A 290 8.38 14.31 -2.46
CA ASN A 290 8.02 13.82 -3.80
C ASN A 290 6.55 13.40 -3.86
N THR A 291 5.72 14.29 -4.40
CA THR A 291 4.27 14.06 -4.54
C THR A 291 3.89 13.51 -5.92
N SER A 292 4.84 13.21 -6.81
CA SER A 292 4.56 12.84 -8.21
C SER A 292 3.75 11.56 -8.38
N HIS A 293 3.77 10.70 -7.36
CA HIS A 293 3.06 9.41 -7.36
C HIS A 293 1.77 9.44 -6.52
N LEU A 294 1.42 10.58 -5.93
CA LEU A 294 0.16 10.72 -5.19
C LEU A 294 -0.99 10.96 -6.17
N HIS A 295 -2.13 10.34 -5.88
CA HIS A 295 -3.33 10.55 -6.66
C HIS A 295 -3.74 12.02 -6.67
N SER A 296 -4.29 12.49 -7.80
CA SER A 296 -4.65 13.89 -8.00
C SER A 296 -5.67 14.41 -6.98
N TYR A 297 -6.48 13.52 -6.38
CA TYR A 297 -7.46 13.85 -5.33
C TYR A 297 -6.84 14.42 -4.06
N ILE A 298 -5.55 14.17 -3.81
CA ILE A 298 -4.85 14.73 -2.66
C ILE A 298 -4.35 16.16 -2.95
N LEU A 299 -3.89 16.41 -4.19
CA LEU A 299 -3.12 17.61 -4.52
C LEU A 299 -3.93 18.68 -5.28
N ASN A 300 -4.98 18.29 -5.99
CA ASN A 300 -5.76 19.18 -6.83
C ASN A 300 -6.84 19.91 -6.01
N GLU A 301 -6.75 21.23 -5.92
CA GLU A 301 -7.69 22.09 -5.15
C GLU A 301 -9.13 22.01 -5.62
N LYS A 302 -9.35 21.62 -6.88
CA LYS A 302 -10.71 21.46 -7.45
C LYS A 302 -11.39 20.18 -6.95
N GLN A 303 -10.65 19.29 -6.30
CA GLN A 303 -11.17 18.04 -5.77
C GLN A 303 -11.69 18.25 -4.36
N PRO A 304 -12.86 17.69 -4.00
CA PRO A 304 -13.47 17.91 -2.69
C PRO A 304 -12.59 17.39 -1.55
N PHE A 305 -11.71 16.42 -1.83
CA PHE A 305 -10.87 15.77 -0.82
C PHE A 305 -9.63 16.57 -0.41
N ALA A 306 -9.07 17.39 -1.31
CA ALA A 306 -7.82 18.11 -1.06
C ALA A 306 -7.93 19.11 0.10
N ASN A 307 -9.13 19.65 0.30
CA ASN A 307 -9.44 20.67 1.32
C ASN A 307 -9.99 20.08 2.62
N ILE A 308 -10.07 18.75 2.74
CA ILE A 308 -10.49 18.10 3.99
C ILE A 308 -9.42 18.37 5.05
N GLN A 309 -9.86 18.83 6.23
CA GLN A 309 -8.97 19.10 7.36
C GLN A 309 -8.42 17.80 7.97
N LEU A 310 -7.22 17.85 8.54
CA LEU A 310 -6.56 16.67 9.12
C LEU A 310 -7.36 16.02 10.25
N LYS A 311 -8.19 16.77 10.97
CA LYS A 311 -9.11 16.20 11.97
C LYS A 311 -10.15 15.24 11.41
N TYR A 312 -10.39 15.24 10.11
CA TYR A 312 -11.37 14.35 9.46
C TYR A 312 -10.71 13.25 8.62
N VAL A 313 -9.38 13.15 8.63
CA VAL A 313 -8.66 12.34 7.64
C VAL A 313 -8.88 10.83 7.84
N ILE A 314 -9.00 10.36 9.09
CA ILE A 314 -9.32 8.95 9.37
C ILE A 314 -10.75 8.64 8.92
N ASN A 315 -11.68 9.57 9.12
CA ASN A 315 -13.07 9.37 8.72
C ASN A 315 -13.24 9.35 7.20
N LEU A 316 -12.48 10.19 6.47
CA LEU A 316 -12.37 10.10 5.01
C LEU A 316 -11.82 8.75 4.56
N TYR A 317 -10.77 8.27 5.21
CA TYR A 317 -10.15 6.99 4.88
C TYR A 317 -11.13 5.82 5.04
N GLU A 318 -11.79 5.76 6.19
CA GLU A 318 -12.81 4.75 6.48
C GLU A 318 -13.96 4.77 5.47
N LEU A 319 -14.37 5.96 5.03
CA LEU A 319 -15.41 6.13 4.02
C LEU A 319 -15.02 5.50 2.67
N ILE A 320 -13.76 5.68 2.27
CA ILE A 320 -13.23 5.13 1.03
C ILE A 320 -13.04 3.62 1.14
N GLU A 321 -12.54 3.13 2.28
CA GLU A 321 -12.42 1.69 2.57
C GLU A 321 -13.78 0.99 2.45
N GLU A 322 -14.83 1.53 3.06
CA GLU A 322 -16.17 0.95 3.00
C GLU A 322 -16.67 0.85 1.54
N LEU A 323 -16.44 1.88 0.73
CA LEU A 323 -16.81 1.85 -0.69
C LEU A 323 -16.00 0.82 -1.48
N VAL A 324 -14.69 0.75 -1.24
CA VAL A 324 -13.80 -0.23 -1.90
C VAL A 324 -14.17 -1.65 -1.49
N PHE A 325 -14.64 -1.85 -0.26
CA PHE A 325 -15.17 -3.14 0.17
C PHE A 325 -16.39 -3.54 -0.65
N ASP A 326 -17.40 -2.67 -0.69
CA ASP A 326 -18.69 -2.96 -1.29
C ASP A 326 -18.59 -3.29 -2.78
N GLU A 327 -17.74 -2.55 -3.50
CA GLU A 327 -17.65 -2.64 -4.96
C GLU A 327 -16.58 -3.64 -5.45
N VAL A 328 -15.53 -3.87 -4.65
CA VAL A 328 -14.40 -4.70 -5.07
C VAL A 328 -14.22 -5.88 -4.15
N MET A 329 -13.87 -5.65 -2.88
CA MET A 329 -13.40 -6.73 -2.01
C MET A 329 -14.47 -7.75 -1.69
N LYS A 330 -15.76 -7.38 -1.71
CA LYS A 330 -16.89 -8.30 -1.55
C LYS A 330 -16.80 -9.50 -2.51
N ASN A 331 -16.27 -9.30 -3.72
CA ASN A 331 -16.09 -10.36 -4.73
C ASN A 331 -14.81 -11.20 -4.55
N TYR A 332 -13.89 -10.78 -3.69
CA TYR A 332 -12.60 -11.44 -3.44
C TYR A 332 -12.47 -11.95 -2.00
N VAL A 333 -13.56 -11.92 -1.23
CA VAL A 333 -13.60 -12.53 0.10
C VAL A 333 -13.29 -14.02 -0.04
N LYS A 334 -12.36 -14.53 0.78
CA LYS A 334 -11.91 -15.92 0.71
C LYS A 334 -13.10 -16.88 0.80
N GLN A 335 -13.07 -17.96 0.02
CA GLN A 335 -14.10 -19.01 0.05
C GLN A 335 -14.37 -19.57 1.45
N GLU A 336 -13.33 -19.60 2.29
CA GLU A 336 -13.37 -19.97 3.71
C GLU A 336 -14.36 -19.13 4.55
N LEU A 337 -14.76 -17.96 4.05
CA LEU A 337 -15.68 -17.01 4.70
C LEU A 337 -17.06 -16.95 4.01
N THR A 338 -17.16 -17.37 2.75
CA THR A 338 -18.33 -17.18 1.88
C THR A 338 -19.17 -18.45 1.73
N THR A 339 -19.36 -19.22 2.79
CA THR A 339 -20.39 -20.29 2.92
C THR A 339 -20.14 -21.69 2.34
N ASP A 340 -19.20 -21.95 1.44
CA ASP A 340 -19.13 -23.29 0.79
C ASP A 340 -18.49 -24.41 1.63
N VAL A 341 -17.92 -24.12 2.81
CA VAL A 341 -17.12 -25.13 3.55
C VAL A 341 -17.67 -25.50 4.94
N CYS A 342 -18.55 -24.73 5.61
CA CYS A 342 -18.69 -24.91 7.07
C CYS A 342 -20.06 -24.80 7.76
N VAL A 343 -21.19 -24.41 7.14
CA VAL A 343 -22.40 -24.08 7.96
C VAL A 343 -23.72 -24.35 7.21
N ASN A 344 -24.63 -25.15 7.79
CA ASN A 344 -26.00 -25.30 7.26
C ASN A 344 -26.84 -24.02 7.50
N GLU A 345 -27.95 -23.81 6.78
CA GLU A 345 -28.75 -22.57 6.91
C GLU A 345 -29.25 -22.29 8.35
N GLU A 346 -29.54 -23.35 9.10
CA GLU A 346 -29.97 -23.24 10.51
C GLU A 346 -28.86 -22.71 11.41
N GLU A 347 -27.64 -23.19 11.22
CA GLU A 347 -26.46 -22.77 11.95
C GLU A 347 -26.03 -21.35 11.54
N LYS A 348 -26.25 -20.95 10.27
CA LYS A 348 -26.07 -19.55 9.85
C LYS A 348 -27.01 -18.61 10.61
N GLU A 349 -28.31 -18.89 10.63
CA GLU A 349 -29.28 -18.07 11.39
C GLU A 349 -28.99 -18.08 12.90
N ASN A 350 -28.53 -19.21 13.45
CA ASN A 350 -28.12 -19.30 14.84
C ASN A 350 -26.92 -18.38 15.13
N ILE A 351 -25.87 -18.42 14.31
CA ILE A 351 -24.68 -17.57 14.46
C ILE A 351 -25.05 -16.08 14.33
N ILE A 352 -25.84 -15.72 13.31
CA ILE A 352 -26.33 -14.35 13.12
C ILE A 352 -27.15 -13.92 14.34
N GLY A 353 -28.06 -14.77 14.82
CA GLY A 353 -28.90 -14.49 15.98
C GLY A 353 -28.10 -14.31 17.27
N GLN A 354 -27.09 -15.13 17.50
CA GLN A 354 -26.17 -14.99 18.63
C GLN A 354 -25.43 -13.66 18.57
N PHE A 355 -24.82 -13.35 17.42
CA PHE A 355 -24.12 -12.08 17.22
C PHE A 355 -25.03 -10.88 17.52
N ILE A 356 -26.23 -10.84 16.95
CA ILE A 356 -27.18 -9.74 17.14
C ILE A 356 -27.56 -9.55 18.61
N ARG A 357 -27.89 -10.65 19.31
CA ARG A 357 -28.24 -10.61 20.75
C ARG A 357 -27.08 -10.16 21.63
N SER A 358 -25.86 -10.51 21.26
CA SER A 358 -24.64 -10.12 21.98
C SER A 358 -24.13 -8.70 21.66
N THR A 359 -24.72 -8.02 20.68
CA THR A 359 -24.24 -6.72 20.17
C THR A 359 -25.32 -5.65 20.26
N TYR A 360 -25.91 -5.23 19.13
CA TYR A 360 -26.79 -4.07 19.06
C TYR A 360 -28.19 -4.28 19.65
N MET A 361 -28.55 -5.51 20.04
CA MET A 361 -29.77 -5.81 20.80
C MET A 361 -29.55 -5.93 22.31
N LEU A 362 -28.33 -5.70 22.81
CA LEU A 362 -28.09 -5.72 24.25
C LEU A 362 -28.76 -4.51 24.93
N ASP A 363 -29.43 -4.74 26.06
CA ASP A 363 -30.19 -3.66 26.72
C ASP A 363 -29.26 -2.54 27.22
N ASN A 364 -28.08 -2.91 27.72
CA ASN A 364 -27.14 -2.04 28.43
C ASN A 364 -26.03 -1.41 27.57
N ILE A 365 -26.16 -1.38 26.24
CA ILE A 365 -25.19 -0.70 25.38
C ILE A 365 -25.63 0.73 25.02
N PRO A 366 -24.65 1.63 24.77
CA PRO A 366 -24.91 2.98 24.26
C PRO A 366 -25.79 3.00 23.00
N GLN A 367 -26.64 4.03 22.87
CA GLN A 367 -27.57 4.17 21.74
C GLN A 367 -26.84 4.20 20.38
N GLN A 368 -25.61 4.72 20.31
CA GLN A 368 -24.84 4.71 19.07
C GLN A 368 -24.49 3.29 18.61
N LEU A 369 -24.23 2.36 19.55
CA LEU A 369 -23.93 0.96 19.25
C LEU A 369 -25.19 0.15 18.94
N LYS A 370 -26.40 0.68 19.19
CA LYS A 370 -27.66 0.05 18.79
C LYS A 370 -27.97 0.19 17.30
N ASP A 371 -27.23 1.04 16.57
CA ASP A 371 -27.37 1.20 15.12
C ASP A 371 -26.65 0.07 14.36
N PRO A 372 -27.37 -0.77 13.61
CA PRO A 372 -26.75 -1.86 12.83
C PRO A 372 -25.70 -1.37 11.81
N ARG A 373 -25.81 -0.12 11.34
CA ARG A 373 -24.85 0.46 10.38
C ARG A 373 -23.45 0.59 10.96
N VAL A 374 -23.32 0.84 12.26
CA VAL A 374 -22.02 0.90 12.95
C VAL A 374 -21.34 -0.47 12.90
N TRP A 375 -22.10 -1.54 13.12
CA TRP A 375 -21.59 -2.90 13.07
C TRP A 375 -21.22 -3.33 11.66
N LEU A 376 -22.01 -2.95 10.65
CA LEU A 376 -21.65 -3.17 9.25
C LEU A 376 -20.30 -2.53 8.92
N SER A 377 -20.08 -1.26 9.29
CA SER A 377 -18.79 -0.59 9.11
C SER A 377 -17.63 -1.32 9.81
N VAL A 378 -17.82 -1.76 11.05
CA VAL A 378 -16.80 -2.49 11.82
C VAL A 378 -16.47 -3.84 11.17
N LEU A 379 -17.48 -4.60 10.74
CA LEU A 379 -17.29 -5.90 10.10
C LEU A 379 -16.56 -5.75 8.75
N LYS A 380 -16.90 -4.72 7.95
CA LYS A 380 -16.16 -4.41 6.69
C LYS A 380 -14.69 -4.13 6.98
N ARG A 381 -14.40 -3.30 7.99
CA ARG A 381 -13.02 -2.98 8.40
C ARG A 381 -12.30 -4.21 8.94
N LEU A 382 -12.97 -5.05 9.72
CA LEU A 382 -12.40 -6.31 10.21
C LEU A 382 -11.95 -7.19 9.03
N ILE A 383 -12.79 -7.31 7.99
CA ILE A 383 -12.43 -8.08 6.80
C ILE A 383 -11.22 -7.44 6.09
N ILE A 384 -11.27 -6.14 5.79
CA ILE A 384 -10.24 -5.43 5.02
C ILE A 384 -8.90 -5.39 5.75
N ARG A 385 -8.92 -5.15 7.06
CA ARG A 385 -7.72 -4.79 7.83
C ARG A 385 -7.10 -5.97 8.57
N VAL A 386 -7.90 -6.97 8.92
CA VAL A 386 -7.45 -8.11 9.74
C VAL A 386 -7.49 -9.41 8.94
N ILE A 387 -8.62 -9.75 8.33
CA ILE A 387 -8.81 -11.07 7.72
C ILE A 387 -7.99 -11.26 6.44
N THR A 388 -7.76 -10.18 5.68
CA THR A 388 -6.86 -10.16 4.51
C THR A 388 -5.40 -10.50 4.86
N ALA A 389 -4.99 -10.32 6.13
CA ALA A 389 -3.60 -10.48 6.57
C ALA A 389 -3.18 -11.94 6.90
N ASN A 390 -3.92 -12.96 6.42
CA ASN A 390 -3.65 -14.39 6.66
C ASN A 390 -3.57 -14.78 8.15
N ILE A 391 -4.58 -14.38 8.93
CA ILE A 391 -4.77 -14.82 10.31
C ILE A 391 -5.44 -16.21 10.40
N ASP A 392 -5.36 -16.84 11.58
CA ASP A 392 -6.21 -18.00 11.89
C ASP A 392 -7.68 -17.57 11.98
N LEU A 393 -8.55 -18.26 11.25
CA LEU A 393 -9.97 -17.94 11.16
C LEU A 393 -10.81 -18.68 12.21
N ASN A 394 -10.25 -19.67 12.91
CA ASN A 394 -10.94 -20.49 13.91
C ASN A 394 -10.84 -19.95 15.34
N VAL A 395 -10.48 -18.67 15.49
CA VAL A 395 -10.41 -17.99 16.79
C VAL A 395 -11.67 -17.15 17.04
N PRO A 396 -12.04 -16.89 18.31
CA PRO A 396 -13.18 -16.04 18.66
C PRO A 396 -13.07 -14.63 18.04
N MET A 397 -14.17 -14.13 17.51
CA MET A 397 -14.24 -12.80 16.90
C MET A 397 -13.97 -11.68 17.91
N GLN A 398 -14.34 -11.88 19.18
CA GLN A 398 -14.17 -10.92 20.28
C GLN A 398 -12.74 -10.37 20.35
N ILE A 399 -11.73 -11.24 20.18
CA ILE A 399 -10.29 -10.88 20.24
C ILE A 399 -9.94 -9.73 19.29
N TYR A 400 -10.57 -9.68 18.12
CA TYR A 400 -10.30 -8.65 17.13
C TYR A 400 -11.23 -7.44 17.24
N ILE A 401 -12.44 -7.64 17.75
CA ILE A 401 -13.42 -6.57 17.95
C ILE A 401 -12.96 -5.58 19.02
N GLU A 402 -12.15 -6.01 19.98
CA GLU A 402 -11.52 -5.14 20.99
C GLU A 402 -10.46 -4.19 20.42
N ARG A 403 -10.04 -4.37 19.17
CA ARG A 403 -9.06 -3.48 18.55
C ARG A 403 -9.64 -2.09 18.32
N THR A 404 -9.07 -1.09 18.97
CA THR A 404 -9.53 0.31 18.92
C THR A 404 -9.53 0.93 17.52
N ASP A 405 -8.77 0.37 16.57
CA ASP A 405 -8.66 0.90 15.22
C ASP A 405 -9.84 0.56 14.32
N LEU A 406 -10.62 -0.47 14.63
CA LEU A 406 -11.85 -0.79 13.91
C LEU A 406 -12.97 0.23 14.17
N TRP A 407 -12.87 0.93 15.30
CA TRP A 407 -13.92 1.80 15.83
C TRP A 407 -13.61 3.27 15.62
N ASN A 408 -14.66 4.07 15.52
CA ASN A 408 -14.57 5.52 15.65
C ASN A 408 -14.03 5.88 17.05
N GLU A 409 -13.22 6.95 17.14
CA GLU A 409 -12.58 7.37 18.40
C GLU A 409 -13.59 7.51 19.55
N ASP A 410 -14.76 8.12 19.29
CA ASP A 410 -15.83 8.31 20.28
C ASP A 410 -16.45 7.01 20.82
N LEU A 411 -16.31 5.90 20.09
CA LEU A 411 -16.88 4.59 20.45
C LEU A 411 -15.87 3.69 21.17
N THR A 412 -14.57 3.99 21.09
CA THR A 412 -13.51 3.16 21.69
C THR A 412 -13.61 3.02 23.22
N GLN A 413 -14.25 3.98 23.89
CA GLN A 413 -14.50 3.93 25.33
C GLN A 413 -15.56 2.91 25.77
N TYR A 414 -16.32 2.34 24.82
CA TYR A 414 -17.43 1.42 25.12
C TYR A 414 -17.10 -0.04 24.77
N LEU A 415 -15.86 -0.34 24.39
CA LEU A 415 -15.46 -1.67 23.94
C LEU A 415 -15.60 -2.72 25.04
N ASP A 416 -15.35 -2.36 26.30
CA ASP A 416 -15.50 -3.24 27.46
C ASP A 416 -16.95 -3.72 27.68
N LEU A 417 -17.93 -3.04 27.08
CA LEU A 417 -19.35 -3.41 27.15
C LEU A 417 -19.76 -4.43 26.08
N ILE A 418 -18.90 -4.67 25.09
CA ILE A 418 -19.15 -5.60 23.99
C ILE A 418 -18.63 -6.99 24.38
N ASN A 419 -19.51 -7.98 24.40
CA ASN A 419 -19.14 -9.35 24.71
C ASN A 419 -19.81 -10.31 23.73
N ILE A 420 -19.11 -10.61 22.64
CA ILE A 420 -19.53 -11.56 21.62
C ILE A 420 -19.19 -12.98 22.10
N THR A 421 -20.12 -13.92 21.94
CA THR A 421 -19.92 -15.31 22.38
C THR A 421 -18.74 -15.98 21.67
N ASP A 422 -17.97 -16.79 22.40
CA ASP A 422 -16.78 -17.47 21.88
C ASP A 422 -17.03 -18.39 20.67
N ASN A 423 -18.28 -18.85 20.52
CA ASN A 423 -18.71 -19.66 19.38
C ASN A 423 -18.82 -18.86 18.07
N VAL A 424 -18.85 -17.53 18.15
CA VAL A 424 -18.81 -16.65 16.99
C VAL A 424 -17.34 -16.39 16.63
N LEU A 425 -16.86 -17.20 15.69
CA LEU A 425 -15.47 -17.17 15.22
C LEU A 425 -15.27 -16.13 14.09
N VAL A 426 -14.00 -15.77 13.86
CA VAL A 426 -13.60 -14.86 12.78
C VAL A 426 -14.06 -15.35 11.41
N ARG A 427 -14.06 -16.67 11.17
CA ARG A 427 -14.57 -17.24 9.90
C ARG A 427 -16.04 -16.89 9.61
N HIS A 428 -16.83 -16.55 10.63
CA HIS A 428 -18.25 -16.20 10.48
C HIS A 428 -18.48 -14.73 10.11
N THR A 429 -17.44 -13.90 10.05
CA THR A 429 -17.55 -12.43 9.85
C THR A 429 -18.38 -12.06 8.62
N TYR A 430 -18.14 -12.71 7.49
CA TYR A 430 -18.81 -12.38 6.24
C TYR A 430 -20.29 -12.81 6.25
N VAL A 431 -20.59 -14.00 6.77
CA VAL A 431 -21.98 -14.49 6.95
C VAL A 431 -22.80 -13.55 7.84
N ILE A 432 -22.20 -13.06 8.92
CA ILE A 432 -22.84 -12.11 9.83
C ILE A 432 -23.11 -10.79 9.11
N LEU A 433 -22.14 -10.29 8.34
CA LEU A 433 -22.28 -9.07 7.55
C LEU A 433 -23.47 -9.18 6.58
N GLU A 434 -23.55 -10.26 5.79
CA GLU A 434 -24.67 -10.47 4.87
C GLU A 434 -26.02 -10.59 5.59
N GLY A 435 -26.05 -11.30 6.74
CA GLY A 435 -27.25 -11.43 7.55
C GLY A 435 -27.79 -10.10 8.09
N ILE A 436 -26.90 -9.20 8.51
CA ILE A 436 -27.28 -7.87 8.99
C ILE A 436 -27.73 -6.98 7.81
N GLU A 437 -27.07 -7.05 6.65
CA GLU A 437 -27.49 -6.33 5.43
C GLU A 437 -28.90 -6.74 4.98
N ALA A 438 -29.20 -8.05 4.99
CA ALA A 438 -30.51 -8.58 4.63
C ALA A 438 -31.61 -8.09 5.60
N LYS A 439 -31.39 -8.19 6.91
CA LYS A 439 -32.35 -7.74 7.94
C LYS A 439 -32.57 -6.22 7.90
N SER A 440 -31.53 -5.45 7.58
CA SER A 440 -31.64 -3.98 7.42
C SER A 440 -32.46 -3.60 6.19
N THR A 441 -32.38 -4.38 5.10
CA THR A 441 -33.14 -4.14 3.86
C THR A 441 -34.62 -4.51 4.02
N GLN A 442 -34.92 -5.60 4.73
CA GLN A 442 -36.30 -6.02 5.03
C GLN A 442 -37.05 -5.00 5.91
N ASN A 443 -36.39 -4.43 6.93
CA ASN A 443 -37.00 -3.40 7.78
C ASN A 443 -37.32 -2.09 7.04
N ASN A 444 -36.57 -1.75 5.98
CA ASN A 444 -36.87 -0.60 5.15
C ASN A 444 -38.10 -0.83 4.24
N HIS A 445 -38.31 -2.04 3.74
CA HIS A 445 -39.49 -2.39 2.95
C HIS A 445 -40.79 -2.41 3.78
N LEU A 446 -40.74 -2.90 5.02
CA LEU A 446 -41.90 -2.90 5.94
C LEU A 446 -42.29 -1.47 6.42
N ASN A 447 -41.33 -0.55 6.50
CA ASN A 447 -41.59 0.86 6.82
C ASN A 447 -42.08 1.70 5.63
N THR A 448 -41.83 1.27 4.39
CA THR A 448 -42.44 1.91 3.20
C THR A 448 -43.88 1.49 2.98
N ASP A 449 -44.28 0.27 3.35
CA ASP A 449 -45.67 -0.20 3.22
C ASP A 449 -46.59 0.34 4.33
N SER A 450 -46.04 0.85 5.42
CA SER A 450 -46.80 1.49 6.50
C SER A 450 -46.93 3.01 6.36
N LYS A 451 -46.16 3.67 5.47
CA LYS A 451 -46.29 5.11 5.15
C LYS A 451 -47.16 5.42 3.94
N THR A 452 -47.42 4.47 3.05
CA THR A 452 -48.33 4.63 1.90
C THR A 452 -49.81 4.71 2.29
N ASN A 453 -50.19 4.39 3.53
CA ASN A 453 -51.58 4.52 4.01
C ASN A 453 -51.89 5.82 4.77
N SER A 454 -50.92 6.70 5.03
CA SER A 454 -51.16 8.02 5.65
C SER A 454 -50.84 9.23 4.75
N GLU A 455 -50.10 9.06 3.65
CA GLU A 455 -49.79 10.15 2.71
C GLU A 455 -50.66 10.15 1.44
N SER A 456 -51.49 9.12 1.23
CA SER A 456 -52.38 8.99 0.06
C SER A 456 -53.64 9.89 0.10
N ARG A 457 -53.77 10.79 1.09
CA ARG A 457 -54.84 11.79 1.16
C ARG A 457 -54.42 13.24 0.90
N ASN A 458 -53.12 13.55 0.76
CA ASN A 458 -52.65 14.94 0.57
C ASN A 458 -51.90 15.22 -0.75
N ILE A 459 -51.84 14.26 -1.69
CA ILE A 459 -51.16 14.43 -3.00
C ILE A 459 -52.17 14.37 -4.17
N ARG A 460 -53.43 14.81 -3.96
CA ARG A 460 -54.39 15.05 -5.06
C ARG A 460 -54.68 16.52 -5.35
N ASP A 461 -54.25 17.44 -4.49
CA ASP A 461 -54.55 18.89 -4.64
C ASP A 461 -53.41 19.73 -5.22
N TRP A 462 -52.31 19.12 -5.68
CA TRP A 462 -51.14 19.87 -6.19
C TRP A 462 -50.80 19.64 -7.68
N CYS A 463 -51.73 19.06 -8.46
CA CYS A 463 -51.57 18.88 -9.91
C CYS A 463 -52.78 19.34 -10.76
N GLN A 464 -53.59 20.28 -10.27
CA GLN A 464 -54.71 20.85 -11.05
C GLN A 464 -54.68 22.38 -11.25
N THR A 465 -53.56 23.04 -11.00
CA THR A 465 -53.41 24.49 -11.25
C THR A 465 -52.18 24.78 -12.11
N LYS A 466 -52.20 24.31 -13.35
CA LYS A 466 -51.40 24.83 -14.48
C LYS A 466 -51.79 24.10 -15.76
N ASN A 467 -52.93 24.48 -16.35
CA ASN A 467 -53.27 24.21 -17.76
C ASN A 467 -54.57 24.94 -18.15
N GLU A 468 -54.63 26.25 -17.91
CA GLU A 468 -55.58 27.14 -18.58
C GLU A 468 -54.83 28.44 -18.85
N ASP A 469 -54.23 28.51 -20.03
CA ASP A 469 -53.97 29.73 -20.82
C ASP A 469 -52.98 29.36 -21.93
N ILE A 470 -53.53 29.01 -23.09
CA ILE A 470 -53.07 29.32 -24.46
C ILE A 470 -54.04 28.56 -25.37
N ASN A 471 -55.20 29.19 -25.58
CA ASN A 471 -56.06 28.95 -26.73
C ASN A 471 -56.39 30.32 -27.26
N GLN A 472 -55.75 30.75 -28.35
CA GLN A 472 -56.31 31.71 -29.29
C GLN A 472 -55.53 31.66 -30.61
N LEU A 473 -56.26 31.25 -31.67
CA LEU A 473 -56.11 31.58 -33.10
C LEU A 473 -54.86 31.03 -33.83
N THR A 474 -54.93 30.40 -35.02
CA THR A 474 -56.02 30.21 -35.99
C THR A 474 -55.63 29.11 -36.99
N THR A 475 -56.63 28.36 -37.40
CA THR A 475 -56.83 27.53 -38.61
C THR A 475 -55.95 27.80 -39.86
N LEU A 476 -55.57 26.74 -40.60
CA LEU A 476 -56.14 26.42 -41.93
C LEU A 476 -55.50 25.17 -42.58
N THR A 477 -56.38 24.24 -43.00
CA THR A 477 -56.36 23.34 -44.19
C THR A 477 -55.34 22.20 -44.36
N THR A 478 -55.89 20.98 -44.31
CA THR A 478 -55.58 19.71 -45.01
C THR A 478 -55.54 19.88 -46.56
N PRO A 479 -55.05 18.92 -47.41
CA PRO A 479 -55.28 17.47 -47.30
C PRO A 479 -54.17 16.48 -47.77
N GLU A 480 -54.45 15.22 -47.44
CA GLU A 480 -54.05 13.91 -47.97
C GLU A 480 -53.24 13.83 -49.28
N VAL A 481 -52.24 12.93 -49.32
CA VAL A 481 -52.05 11.95 -50.43
C VAL A 481 -51.33 10.69 -49.90
N THR A 482 -51.89 9.53 -50.26
CA THR A 482 -51.39 8.15 -50.15
C THR A 482 -50.26 7.87 -51.15
N THR A 483 -49.31 6.96 -50.83
CA THR A 483 -48.95 5.78 -51.68
C THR A 483 -47.63 5.09 -51.26
N THR A 484 -47.76 3.77 -51.00
CA THR A 484 -46.92 2.63 -51.41
C THR A 484 -45.40 2.75 -51.60
N GLY A 485 -44.67 1.74 -51.07
CA GLY A 485 -43.62 1.09 -51.87
C GLY A 485 -42.35 0.61 -51.16
N ASN A 486 -42.33 -0.69 -50.82
CA ASN A 486 -41.24 -1.65 -51.07
C ASN A 486 -39.83 -1.53 -50.44
N ASN A 487 -39.48 -2.64 -49.76
CA ASN A 487 -38.25 -3.44 -49.92
C ASN A 487 -36.87 -2.85 -49.52
N LYS A 488 -36.25 -3.40 -48.47
CA LYS A 488 -35.23 -4.49 -48.57
C LYS A 488 -34.54 -4.78 -47.23
N LYS A 489 -34.51 -6.06 -46.87
CA LYS A 489 -33.50 -6.69 -46.00
C LYS A 489 -32.13 -6.62 -46.65
N LYS A 490 -31.05 -6.42 -45.88
CA LYS A 490 -29.75 -7.08 -46.11
C LYS A 490 -28.91 -7.17 -44.83
N LYS A 491 -28.53 -8.41 -44.52
CA LYS A 491 -27.42 -8.86 -43.65
C LYS A 491 -26.07 -8.51 -44.29
N PHE A 492 -25.04 -8.31 -43.46
CA PHE A 492 -23.62 -8.72 -43.59
C PHE A 492 -23.01 -8.48 -42.18
N ARG A 493 -22.48 -9.45 -41.39
CA ARG A 493 -21.35 -10.41 -41.50
C ARG A 493 -20.00 -9.74 -41.83
N VAL A 494 -19.25 -9.39 -40.78
CA VAL A 494 -17.97 -9.96 -40.27
C VAL A 494 -16.82 -9.81 -41.27
N ASP A 495 -15.81 -9.06 -40.84
CA ASP A 495 -14.40 -9.45 -40.88
C ASP A 495 -13.86 -9.46 -39.44
#